data_AF-A0A3E1P1P9-F1
#
_entry.id   AF-A0A3E1P1P9-F1
#
_cell.length_a   1.000
_cell.length_b   1.000
_cell.length_c   1.000
_cell.angle_alpha   90.00
_cell.angle_beta   90.00
_cell.angle_gamma   90.00
#
_symmetry.space_group_name_H-M   'P 1'
#
loop_
_entity.id
_entity.type
_entity.pdbx_description
1 polymer ?
#
loop_
_entity_poly.entity_id
_entity_poly.type
_entity_poly.pdbx_seq_one_letter_code
_entity_poly.pdbx_strand_id
1 'polypeptide(L)'
;MQTPENKDKILKIFSKVRCFSKDQLPRYVDGRLTHVEKHLLEQHLVNCELCSSAVEILQKPKYHAQYQAMGVKVQELIRSNEIAPVYETERYQKKIETEEKFLTYFWSVVAAALVTGLVFLITQQTKTDNGHPAIVKTEKVAAQETVSPGTAHTDTVATGEGDSTAAAPPVLATAATTTETDQSIFKTAMAHYYKGNLDDAMPLLTKLTTDTSSNYRELARYQLAMCFKYKKQKVKARNMFKELVRMDGRMKKRAQLALNNL
;
A
#
# COMPACT_ATOMS: atom_id res chain seq x y z
N MET A 1 -6.73 49.27 22.24
CA MET A 1 -7.41 48.58 21.12
C MET A 1 -6.62 47.32 20.78
N GLN A 2 -7.27 46.18 20.53
CA GLN A 2 -6.59 44.93 20.12
C GLN A 2 -6.71 44.76 18.60
N THR A 3 -5.58 44.50 17.93
CA THR A 3 -5.54 44.32 16.46
C THR A 3 -6.13 42.96 16.03
N PRO A 4 -6.83 42.89 14.88
CA PRO A 4 -7.55 41.69 14.47
C PRO A 4 -6.64 40.48 14.24
N GLU A 5 -5.43 40.68 13.68
CA GLU A 5 -4.48 39.58 13.40
C GLU A 5 -4.15 38.69 14.60
N ASN A 6 -4.28 39.21 15.83
CA ASN A 6 -3.93 38.42 17.02
C ASN A 6 -4.99 37.34 17.29
N LYS A 7 -6.24 37.55 16.84
CA LYS A 7 -7.33 36.58 16.99
C LYS A 7 -7.07 35.34 16.14
N ASP A 8 -6.60 35.50 14.90
CA ASP A 8 -6.31 34.36 14.01
C ASP A 8 -5.12 33.51 14.51
N LYS A 9 -4.14 34.16 15.16
CA LYS A 9 -3.01 33.50 15.82
C LYS A 9 -3.47 32.67 17.03
N ILE A 10 -4.41 33.18 17.82
CA ILE A 10 -5.07 32.45 18.92
C ILE A 10 -5.95 31.31 18.38
N LEU A 11 -6.72 31.53 17.31
CA LEU A 11 -7.59 30.51 16.71
C LEU A 11 -6.80 29.35 16.08
N LYS A 12 -5.58 29.60 15.57
CA LYS A 12 -4.69 28.56 15.04
C LYS A 12 -4.19 27.56 16.09
N ILE A 13 -4.30 27.87 17.38
CA ILE A 13 -4.03 26.93 18.49
C ILE A 13 -5.09 25.81 18.51
N PHE A 14 -6.32 26.11 18.08
CA PHE A 14 -7.44 25.16 18.02
C PHE A 14 -7.51 24.42 16.67
N SER A 15 -6.34 24.01 16.16
CA SER A 15 -6.30 22.97 15.13
C SER A 15 -6.93 21.67 15.66
N LYS A 16 -7.26 20.73 14.77
CA LYS A 16 -7.87 19.44 15.17
C LYS A 16 -6.97 18.60 16.11
N VAL A 17 -5.68 18.93 16.20
CA VAL A 17 -4.75 18.43 17.23
C VAL A 17 -4.64 19.49 18.33
N ARG A 18 -4.96 19.12 19.58
CA ARG A 18 -5.09 20.04 20.73
C ARG A 18 -3.77 20.64 21.26
N CYS A 19 -2.69 20.66 20.47
CA CYS A 19 -1.34 21.00 20.90
C CYS A 19 -0.89 22.35 20.32
N PHE A 20 0.01 23.05 21.02
CA PHE A 20 0.51 24.36 20.59
C PHE A 20 1.34 24.33 19.32
N SER A 21 1.45 25.50 18.69
CA SER A 21 2.30 25.67 17.51
C SER A 21 3.80 25.59 17.86
N LYS A 22 4.57 25.10 16.89
CA LYS A 22 6.04 25.01 16.90
C LYS A 22 6.74 26.23 17.49
N ASP A 23 6.25 27.42 17.18
CA ASP A 23 6.93 28.67 17.54
C ASP A 23 6.56 29.21 18.93
N GLN A 24 5.51 28.68 19.58
CA GLN A 24 5.09 29.10 20.92
C GLN A 24 5.92 28.44 22.03
N LEU A 25 6.31 27.17 21.86
CA LEU A 25 7.04 26.42 22.89
C LEU A 25 8.44 27.00 23.19
N PRO A 26 9.26 27.40 22.19
CA PRO A 26 10.51 28.13 22.43
C PRO A 26 10.28 29.48 23.13
N ARG A 27 9.28 30.26 22.68
CA ARG A 27 8.97 31.59 23.26
C ARG A 27 8.55 31.51 24.72
N TYR A 28 7.94 30.40 25.16
CA TYR A 28 7.64 30.15 26.56
C TYR A 28 8.91 29.96 27.39
N VAL A 29 9.86 29.14 26.92
CA VAL A 29 11.16 28.93 27.57
C VAL A 29 11.98 30.23 27.58
N ASP A 30 11.92 31.03 26.52
CA ASP A 30 12.53 32.37 26.46
C ASP A 30 11.84 33.42 27.37
N GLY A 31 10.70 33.11 27.99
CA GLY A 31 9.89 34.09 28.75
C GLY A 31 9.20 35.17 27.89
N ARG A 32 9.12 34.99 26.57
CA ARG A 32 8.60 35.97 25.58
C ARG A 32 7.11 35.82 25.24
N LEU A 33 6.38 34.96 25.96
CA LEU A 33 4.93 34.79 25.81
C LEU A 33 4.16 35.85 26.62
N THR A 34 2.99 36.28 26.15
CA THR A 34 2.11 37.13 26.96
C THR A 34 1.53 36.35 28.15
N HIS A 35 1.15 37.05 29.22
CA HIS A 35 0.59 36.40 30.43
C HIS A 35 -0.63 35.50 30.13
N VAL A 36 -1.47 35.89 29.16
CA VAL A 36 -2.65 35.10 28.76
C VAL A 36 -2.24 33.83 28.02
N GLU A 37 -1.33 33.93 27.04
CA GLU A 37 -0.79 32.76 26.34
C GLU A 37 -0.04 31.82 27.30
N LYS A 38 0.72 32.39 28.24
CA LYS A 38 1.46 31.64 29.26
C LYS A 38 0.52 30.80 30.12
N HIS A 39 -0.55 31.40 30.64
CA HIS A 39 -1.52 30.69 31.48
C HIS A 39 -2.25 29.56 30.72
N LEU A 40 -2.67 29.82 29.46
CA LEU A 40 -3.27 28.81 28.61
C LEU A 40 -2.31 27.66 28.28
N LEU A 41 -1.02 27.97 28.10
CA LEU A 41 0.03 26.97 27.91
C LEU A 41 0.24 26.13 29.16
N GLU A 42 0.40 26.74 30.34
CA GLU A 42 0.50 26.03 31.62
C GLU A 42 -0.70 25.10 31.86
N GLN A 43 -1.93 25.58 31.60
CA GLN A 43 -3.16 24.77 31.70
C GLN A 43 -3.12 23.52 30.80
N HIS A 44 -2.61 23.62 29.57
CA HIS A 44 -2.51 22.47 28.67
C HIS A 44 -1.27 21.60 28.96
N LEU A 45 -0.16 22.14 29.46
CA LEU A 45 1.01 21.34 29.86
C LEU A 45 0.65 20.36 31.00
N VAL A 46 -0.23 20.77 31.92
CA VAL A 46 -0.84 19.89 32.94
C VAL A 46 -1.68 18.76 32.34
N ASN A 47 -2.25 18.96 31.14
CA ASN A 47 -3.12 18.00 30.46
C ASN A 47 -2.44 17.23 29.30
N CYS A 48 -1.14 17.42 29.06
CA CYS A 48 -0.46 16.90 27.87
C CYS A 48 1.01 16.53 28.15
N GLU A 49 1.24 15.27 28.50
CA GLU A 49 2.57 14.69 28.78
C GLU A 49 3.59 14.93 27.65
N LEU A 50 3.13 14.89 26.40
CA LEU A 50 3.98 15.12 25.23
C LEU A 50 4.48 16.58 25.14
N CYS A 51 3.69 17.54 25.61
CA CYS A 51 4.09 18.95 25.60
C CYS A 51 4.88 19.33 26.86
N SER A 52 4.58 18.75 28.03
CA SER A 52 5.39 18.96 29.24
C SER A 52 6.81 18.41 29.10
N SER A 53 6.96 17.18 28.60
CA SER A 53 8.28 16.60 28.31
C SER A 53 9.04 17.37 27.21
N ALA A 54 8.36 17.89 26.19
CA ALA A 54 8.98 18.74 25.17
C ALA A 54 9.52 20.07 25.75
N VAL A 55 8.84 20.68 26.72
CA VAL A 55 9.34 21.87 27.44
C VAL A 55 10.58 21.53 28.27
N GLU A 56 10.58 20.42 29.00
CA GLU A 56 11.73 19.99 29.84
C GLU A 56 12.99 19.70 28.99
N ILE A 57 12.82 19.21 27.76
CA ILE A 57 13.90 19.05 26.79
C ILE A 57 14.37 20.42 26.25
N LEU A 58 13.44 21.34 25.96
CA LEU A 58 13.77 22.68 25.43
C LEU A 58 14.47 23.60 26.43
N GLN A 59 14.21 23.45 27.74
CA GLN A 59 14.93 24.17 28.80
C GLN A 59 16.44 23.89 28.80
N LYS A 60 16.88 22.76 28.23
CA LYS A 60 18.30 22.37 28.17
C LYS A 60 18.93 23.02 26.93
N PRO A 61 19.86 24.00 27.08
CA PRO A 61 20.24 24.92 26.00
C PRO A 61 20.82 24.23 24.75
N LYS A 62 21.46 23.06 24.94
CA LYS A 62 21.95 22.18 23.87
C LYS A 62 20.90 21.84 22.79
N TYR A 63 19.63 21.73 23.18
CA TYR A 63 18.56 21.31 22.27
C TYR A 63 17.80 22.47 21.62
N HIS A 64 17.98 23.71 22.09
CA HIS A 64 17.22 24.87 21.59
C HIS A 64 17.51 25.16 20.11
N ALA A 65 18.79 25.20 19.72
CA ALA A 65 19.19 25.34 18.32
C ALA A 65 18.81 24.13 17.46
N GLN A 66 18.90 22.91 18.02
CA GLN A 66 18.53 21.67 17.33
C GLN A 66 17.02 21.63 17.03
N TYR A 67 16.17 22.09 17.95
CA TYR A 67 14.73 22.17 17.75
C TYR A 67 14.36 23.08 16.58
N GLN A 68 14.96 24.27 16.50
CA GLN A 68 14.74 25.21 15.39
C GLN A 68 15.15 24.58 14.04
N ALA A 69 16.36 23.99 13.98
CA ALA A 69 16.86 23.34 12.75
C ALA A 69 16.00 22.13 12.32
N MET A 70 15.57 21.29 13.26
CA MET A 70 14.67 20.16 12.97
C MET A 70 13.27 20.65 12.58
N GLY A 71 12.75 21.68 13.25
CA GLY A 71 11.45 22.28 12.95
C GLY A 71 11.38 22.93 11.57
N VAL A 72 12.50 23.39 11.01
CA VAL A 72 12.59 23.80 9.60
C VAL A 72 12.58 22.57 8.68
N LYS A 73 13.41 21.56 8.94
CA LYS A 73 13.46 20.32 8.13
C LYS A 73 12.12 19.58 8.06
N VAL A 74 11.39 19.48 9.16
CA VAL A 74 10.05 18.85 9.20
C VAL A 74 9.04 19.68 8.42
N GLN A 75 9.08 21.01 8.53
CA GLN A 75 8.19 21.90 7.78
C GLN A 75 8.51 21.87 6.27
N GLU A 76 9.79 21.71 5.91
CA GLU A 76 10.22 21.50 4.53
C GLU A 76 9.78 20.15 3.97
N LEU A 77 9.88 19.05 4.75
CA LEU A 77 9.37 17.73 4.35
C LEU A 77 7.83 17.70 4.17
N ILE A 78 7.10 18.51 4.94
CA ILE A 78 5.66 18.71 4.76
C ILE A 78 5.38 19.53 3.48
N ARG A 79 6.25 20.50 3.15
CA ARG A 79 6.11 21.39 1.98
C ARG A 79 6.59 20.75 0.67
N SER A 80 7.60 19.88 0.72
CA SER A 80 8.17 19.15 -0.43
C SER A 80 7.26 18.01 -0.93
N ASN A 81 6.15 17.76 -0.21
CA ASN A 81 5.19 16.70 -0.48
C ASN A 81 5.76 15.27 -0.33
N GLU A 82 6.96 15.09 0.22
CA GLU A 82 7.55 13.75 0.45
C GLU A 82 6.81 12.95 1.55
N ILE A 83 6.01 13.61 2.40
CA ILE A 83 5.10 12.97 3.36
C ILE A 83 3.68 12.77 2.76
N ALA A 84 3.56 12.70 1.44
CA ALA A 84 2.32 12.33 0.73
C ALA A 84 1.88 10.84 0.71
N PRO A 85 2.71 9.81 1.02
CA PRO A 85 2.49 8.48 0.43
C PRO A 85 1.23 7.75 0.92
N VAL A 86 0.69 8.13 2.08
CA VAL A 86 -0.54 7.54 2.62
C VAL A 86 -1.77 8.00 1.83
N TYR A 87 -1.87 9.29 1.46
CA TYR A 87 -3.03 9.79 0.72
C TYR A 87 -2.95 9.46 -0.78
N GLU A 88 -1.75 9.35 -1.35
CA GLU A 88 -1.59 9.05 -2.78
C GLU A 88 -1.87 7.58 -3.09
N THR A 89 -1.43 6.64 -2.24
CA THR A 89 -1.78 5.22 -2.41
C THR A 89 -3.29 4.96 -2.31
N GLU A 90 -4.03 5.69 -1.48
CA GLU A 90 -5.50 5.67 -1.47
C GLU A 90 -6.12 6.23 -2.76
N ARG A 91 -5.50 7.25 -3.37
CA ARG A 91 -5.97 7.85 -4.63
C ARG A 91 -5.80 6.90 -5.81
N TYR A 92 -4.66 6.19 -5.88
CA TYR A 92 -4.44 5.11 -6.85
C TYR A 92 -5.41 3.94 -6.63
N GLN A 93 -5.63 3.53 -5.37
CA GLN A 93 -6.62 2.48 -5.04
C GLN A 93 -8.02 2.85 -5.57
N LYS A 94 -8.48 4.08 -5.34
CA LYS A 94 -9.80 4.54 -5.83
C LYS A 94 -9.90 4.50 -7.35
N LYS A 95 -8.85 4.89 -8.10
CA LYS A 95 -8.88 4.86 -9.58
C LYS A 95 -9.02 3.43 -10.12
N ILE A 96 -8.23 2.49 -9.59
CA ILE A 96 -8.30 1.06 -9.97
C ILE A 96 -9.69 0.51 -9.65
N GLU A 97 -10.23 0.80 -8.46
CA GLU A 97 -11.56 0.33 -8.05
C GLU A 97 -12.70 0.95 -8.89
N THR A 98 -12.55 2.18 -9.40
CA THR A 98 -13.53 2.73 -10.35
C THR A 98 -13.47 2.07 -11.72
N GLU A 99 -12.28 1.78 -12.26
CA GLU A 99 -12.14 1.14 -13.58
C GLU A 99 -12.63 -0.32 -13.55
N GLU A 100 -12.35 -1.07 -12.48
CA GLU A 100 -12.95 -2.39 -12.22
C GLU A 100 -14.50 -2.32 -12.21
N LYS A 101 -15.08 -1.34 -11.51
CA LYS A 101 -16.54 -1.15 -11.44
C LYS A 101 -17.16 -0.81 -12.80
N PHE A 102 -16.55 0.11 -13.56
CA PHE A 102 -17.03 0.45 -14.91
C PHE A 102 -17.03 -0.77 -15.84
N LEU A 103 -15.98 -1.59 -15.80
CA LEU A 103 -15.89 -2.79 -16.63
C LEU A 103 -16.97 -3.83 -16.25
N THR A 104 -17.16 -4.10 -14.95
CA THR A 104 -18.24 -5.01 -14.50
C THR A 104 -19.64 -4.49 -14.82
N TYR A 105 -19.88 -3.18 -14.70
CA TYR A 105 -21.15 -2.55 -15.04
C TYR A 105 -21.45 -2.71 -16.53
N PHE A 106 -20.49 -2.37 -17.41
CA PHE A 106 -20.62 -2.53 -18.86
C PHE A 106 -21.02 -3.95 -19.26
N TRP A 107 -20.30 -4.96 -18.79
CA TRP A 107 -20.61 -6.36 -19.10
C TRP A 107 -21.97 -6.81 -18.53
N SER A 108 -22.39 -6.31 -17.37
CA SER A 108 -23.72 -6.61 -16.82
C SER A 108 -24.87 -6.06 -17.67
N VAL A 109 -24.72 -4.85 -18.23
CA VAL A 109 -25.71 -4.23 -19.12
C VAL A 109 -25.78 -4.96 -20.46
N VAL A 110 -24.62 -5.33 -21.04
CA VAL A 110 -24.57 -6.12 -22.28
C VAL A 110 -25.20 -7.51 -22.08
N ALA A 111 -24.93 -8.18 -20.96
CA ALA A 111 -25.54 -9.47 -20.65
C ALA A 111 -27.08 -9.36 -20.49
N ALA A 112 -27.57 -8.33 -19.79
CA ALA A 112 -29.01 -8.09 -19.64
C ALA A 112 -29.70 -7.82 -20.99
N ALA A 113 -29.06 -7.05 -21.88
CA ALA A 113 -29.57 -6.80 -23.23
C ALA A 113 -29.64 -8.08 -24.07
N LEU A 114 -28.60 -8.93 -24.03
CA LEU A 114 -28.56 -10.21 -24.74
C LEU A 114 -29.64 -11.18 -24.24
N VAL A 115 -29.82 -11.31 -22.92
CA VAL A 115 -30.89 -12.14 -22.33
C VAL A 115 -32.27 -11.63 -22.74
N THR A 116 -32.50 -10.32 -22.71
CA THR A 116 -33.78 -9.71 -23.12
C THR A 116 -34.06 -9.95 -24.62
N GLY A 117 -33.04 -9.82 -25.47
CA GLY A 117 -33.15 -10.11 -26.92
C GLY A 117 -33.45 -11.58 -27.22
N LEU A 118 -32.80 -12.51 -26.52
CA LEU A 118 -33.07 -13.95 -26.63
C LEU A 118 -34.51 -14.30 -26.24
N VAL A 119 -35.00 -13.78 -25.10
CA VAL A 119 -36.40 -13.97 -24.68
C VAL A 119 -37.36 -13.40 -25.72
N PHE A 120 -37.09 -12.20 -26.26
CA PHE A 120 -37.92 -11.61 -27.30
C PHE A 120 -38.00 -12.47 -28.56
N LEU A 121 -36.87 -12.98 -29.07
CA LEU A 121 -36.84 -13.87 -30.24
C LEU A 121 -37.61 -15.18 -30.01
N ILE A 122 -37.47 -15.81 -28.83
CA ILE A 122 -38.24 -17.00 -28.47
C ILE A 122 -39.75 -16.69 -28.47
N THR A 123 -40.15 -15.56 -27.88
CA THR A 123 -41.58 -15.15 -27.89
C THR A 123 -42.11 -14.77 -29.27
N GLN A 124 -41.26 -14.34 -30.21
CA GLN A 124 -41.66 -14.18 -31.62
C GLN A 124 -41.89 -15.53 -32.29
N GLN A 125 -40.96 -16.49 -32.14
CA GLN A 125 -41.09 -17.82 -32.77
C GLN A 125 -42.36 -18.54 -32.30
N THR A 126 -42.64 -18.52 -30.98
CA THR A 126 -43.91 -19.08 -30.46
C THR A 126 -45.16 -18.34 -30.97
N LYS A 127 -45.03 -17.10 -31.45
CA LYS A 127 -46.14 -16.35 -32.08
C LYS A 127 -46.31 -16.67 -33.56
N THR A 128 -45.23 -16.97 -34.28
CA THR A 128 -45.30 -17.38 -35.69
C THR A 128 -45.74 -18.84 -35.86
N ASP A 129 -45.31 -19.76 -34.99
CA ASP A 129 -45.70 -21.17 -35.06
C ASP A 129 -47.21 -21.41 -34.79
N ASN A 130 -47.88 -20.46 -34.15
CA ASN A 130 -49.34 -20.46 -33.99
C ASN A 130 -50.11 -20.03 -35.27
N GLY A 131 -49.42 -19.87 -36.42
CA GLY A 131 -50.00 -19.46 -37.70
C GLY A 131 -49.54 -20.31 -38.89
N HIS A 132 -50.19 -21.47 -39.09
CA HIS A 132 -50.01 -22.48 -40.16
C HIS A 132 -48.87 -23.52 -39.97
N PRO A 133 -49.21 -24.78 -39.66
CA PRO A 133 -48.35 -25.92 -39.95
C PRO A 133 -48.56 -26.40 -41.41
N ALA A 134 -47.54 -26.25 -42.26
CA ALA A 134 -47.64 -26.62 -43.68
C ALA A 134 -46.36 -27.30 -44.23
N ILE A 135 -46.25 -28.61 -43.99
CA ILE A 135 -45.55 -29.62 -44.82
C ILE A 135 -44.16 -29.22 -45.37
N VAL A 136 -43.09 -29.56 -44.64
CA VAL A 136 -41.78 -29.78 -45.28
C VAL A 136 -41.81 -31.15 -45.96
N LYS A 137 -41.70 -31.17 -47.29
CA LYS A 137 -41.56 -32.38 -48.10
C LYS A 137 -40.08 -32.69 -48.33
N THR A 138 -39.70 -33.95 -48.12
CA THR A 138 -38.30 -34.44 -48.23
C THR A 138 -37.75 -34.36 -49.65
N GLU A 139 -36.47 -33.96 -49.79
CA GLU A 139 -35.60 -34.42 -50.88
C GLU A 139 -34.13 -34.60 -50.39
N LYS A 140 -33.27 -35.25 -51.18
CA LYS A 140 -32.11 -36.03 -50.69
C LYS A 140 -30.93 -36.05 -51.68
N VAL A 141 -29.75 -35.55 -51.26
CA VAL A 141 -28.44 -35.55 -51.97
C VAL A 141 -27.37 -35.54 -50.84
N ALA A 142 -26.44 -36.49 -50.58
CA ALA A 142 -25.52 -37.35 -51.37
C ALA A 142 -24.39 -36.57 -52.09
N ALA A 143 -23.08 -36.80 -51.97
CA ALA A 143 -22.18 -37.58 -51.10
C ALA A 143 -20.75 -36.92 -51.22
N GLN A 144 -19.56 -37.43 -50.88
CA GLN A 144 -19.02 -38.71 -50.35
C GLN A 144 -17.56 -38.47 -49.84
N GLU A 145 -17.02 -39.35 -48.97
CA GLU A 145 -15.56 -39.51 -48.68
C GLU A 145 -14.80 -38.30 -48.06
N THR A 146 -13.54 -38.38 -47.57
CA THR A 146 -12.43 -39.36 -47.74
C THR A 146 -11.77 -39.82 -46.42
N VAL A 147 -10.58 -40.46 -46.46
CA VAL A 147 -10.07 -41.44 -45.46
C VAL A 147 -8.62 -41.16 -44.96
N SER A 148 -8.44 -41.07 -43.63
CA SER A 148 -7.18 -41.32 -42.85
C SER A 148 -5.92 -40.49 -43.23
N PRO A 149 -4.70 -40.75 -42.68
CA PRO A 149 -4.27 -41.34 -41.39
C PRO A 149 -3.32 -40.41 -40.58
N GLY A 150 -2.80 -40.84 -39.41
CA GLY A 150 -1.66 -40.16 -38.74
C GLY A 150 -1.27 -40.67 -37.34
N THR A 151 -0.10 -41.32 -37.20
CA THR A 151 0.39 -41.96 -35.96
C THR A 151 1.78 -41.46 -35.55
N ALA A 152 2.02 -41.15 -34.25
CA ALA A 152 3.32 -41.12 -33.52
C ALA A 152 3.07 -40.60 -32.07
N HIS A 153 3.49 -41.25 -30.97
CA HIS A 153 4.84 -41.35 -30.37
C HIS A 153 5.41 -40.01 -29.82
N THR A 154 6.05 -39.91 -28.64
CA THR A 154 6.59 -40.93 -27.70
C THR A 154 6.73 -40.40 -26.26
N ASP A 155 6.86 -41.31 -25.28
CA ASP A 155 7.16 -41.05 -23.85
C ASP A 155 8.66 -40.80 -23.53
N THR A 156 8.96 -40.65 -22.23
CA THR A 156 10.28 -40.79 -21.54
C THR A 156 11.13 -39.50 -21.47
N VAL A 157 11.56 -38.87 -20.35
CA VAL A 157 11.82 -39.18 -18.91
C VAL A 157 13.34 -39.17 -18.57
N ALA A 158 13.67 -38.68 -17.36
CA ALA A 158 14.97 -38.71 -16.66
C ALA A 158 16.10 -37.81 -17.20
N THR A 159 17.19 -37.49 -16.46
CA THR A 159 17.48 -37.29 -15.01
C THR A 159 18.89 -36.66 -14.93
N GLY A 160 19.22 -35.87 -13.90
CA GLY A 160 20.61 -35.43 -13.65
C GLY A 160 20.80 -34.77 -12.27
N GLU A 161 21.76 -35.28 -11.49
CA GLU A 161 22.03 -34.90 -10.10
C GLU A 161 23.48 -34.36 -9.89
N GLY A 162 23.70 -33.70 -8.75
CA GLY A 162 25.02 -33.54 -8.12
C GLY A 162 25.75 -32.20 -8.32
N ASP A 163 26.67 -31.79 -7.42
CA ASP A 163 26.80 -32.14 -6.00
C ASP A 163 27.59 -31.05 -5.23
N SER A 164 27.49 -31.08 -3.91
CA SER A 164 28.28 -30.48 -2.82
C SER A 164 29.67 -29.90 -3.12
N THR A 165 29.99 -28.77 -2.46
CA THR A 165 30.98 -28.70 -1.34
C THR A 165 31.02 -27.29 -0.72
N ALA A 166 31.37 -27.17 0.57
CA ALA A 166 31.35 -25.92 1.33
C ALA A 166 32.75 -25.35 1.65
N ALA A 167 32.84 -24.02 1.80
CA ALA A 167 33.96 -23.35 2.48
C ALA A 167 33.53 -21.97 3.05
N ALA A 168 34.01 -21.64 4.25
CA ALA A 168 33.90 -20.35 4.92
C ALA A 168 34.93 -20.28 6.07
N PRO A 169 35.28 -19.10 6.63
CA PRO A 169 34.87 -17.73 6.29
C PRO A 169 36.07 -16.84 5.85
N PRO A 170 35.90 -15.51 5.72
CA PRO A 170 36.15 -14.65 6.89
C PRO A 170 35.03 -13.62 7.15
N VAL A 171 34.61 -13.50 8.41
CA VAL A 171 33.56 -12.56 8.84
C VAL A 171 34.17 -11.45 9.70
N LEU A 172 34.04 -10.19 9.26
CA LEU A 172 33.95 -9.00 10.13
C LEU A 172 33.78 -7.69 9.34
N ALA A 173 34.40 -7.56 8.15
CA ALA A 173 34.36 -6.32 7.35
C ALA A 173 33.02 -6.08 6.63
N THR A 174 32.28 -7.14 6.28
CA THR A 174 31.15 -7.09 5.34
C THR A 174 29.86 -6.47 5.91
N ALA A 175 29.75 -6.32 7.23
CA ALA A 175 28.49 -5.94 7.89
C ALA A 175 28.09 -4.46 7.69
N ALA A 176 29.04 -3.56 7.47
CA ALA A 176 28.75 -2.15 7.24
C ALA A 176 28.19 -1.94 5.81
N THR A 177 28.94 -2.39 4.80
CA THR A 177 28.60 -2.24 3.38
C THR A 177 27.31 -2.96 2.97
N THR A 178 26.96 -4.09 3.59
CA THR A 178 25.63 -4.69 3.38
C THR A 178 24.51 -3.81 3.92
N THR A 179 24.64 -3.17 5.10
CA THR A 179 23.56 -2.33 5.63
C THR A 179 23.28 -1.07 4.81
N GLU A 180 24.30 -0.47 4.19
CA GLU A 180 24.13 0.65 3.26
C GLU A 180 23.52 0.19 1.92
N THR A 181 23.94 -0.97 1.42
CA THR A 181 23.38 -1.60 0.22
C THR A 181 21.91 -1.96 0.43
N ASP A 182 21.56 -2.57 1.56
CA ASP A 182 20.18 -2.92 1.90
C ASP A 182 19.30 -1.66 2.01
N GLN A 183 19.82 -0.61 2.64
CA GLN A 183 19.10 0.65 2.76
C GLN A 183 18.86 1.29 1.39
N SER A 184 19.81 1.24 0.45
CA SER A 184 19.62 1.79 -0.89
C SER A 184 18.58 0.98 -1.69
N ILE A 185 18.63 -0.35 -1.63
CA ILE A 185 17.61 -1.24 -2.24
C ILE A 185 16.23 -0.94 -1.64
N PHE A 186 16.13 -0.79 -0.31
CA PHE A 186 14.86 -0.49 0.37
C PHE A 186 14.31 0.89 -0.02
N LYS A 187 15.15 1.92 -0.07
CA LYS A 187 14.77 3.27 -0.53
C LYS A 187 14.23 3.24 -1.97
N THR A 188 14.92 2.56 -2.88
CA THR A 188 14.48 2.40 -4.27
C THR A 188 13.15 1.64 -4.35
N ALA A 189 13.01 0.54 -3.60
CA ALA A 189 11.75 -0.21 -3.55
C ALA A 189 10.57 0.64 -3.06
N MET A 190 10.78 1.49 -2.05
CA MET A 190 9.76 2.45 -1.58
C MET A 190 9.43 3.51 -2.64
N ALA A 191 10.42 4.00 -3.40
CA ALA A 191 10.18 4.94 -4.49
C ALA A 191 9.32 4.34 -5.63
N HIS A 192 9.51 3.06 -5.98
CA HIS A 192 8.62 2.37 -6.93
C HIS A 192 7.23 2.09 -6.34
N TYR A 193 7.17 1.66 -5.07
CA TYR A 193 5.90 1.43 -4.35
C TYR A 193 5.02 2.70 -4.27
N TYR A 194 5.60 3.86 -3.97
CA TYR A 194 4.84 5.13 -3.91
C TYR A 194 4.40 5.63 -5.30
N LYS A 195 5.13 5.29 -6.38
CA LYS A 195 4.70 5.53 -7.77
C LYS A 195 3.56 4.61 -8.22
N GLY A 196 3.21 3.59 -7.43
CA GLY A 196 2.26 2.54 -7.81
C GLY A 196 2.87 1.39 -8.62
N ASN A 197 4.18 1.43 -8.90
CA ASN A 197 4.92 0.39 -9.60
C ASN A 197 5.22 -0.80 -8.67
N LEU A 198 4.18 -1.53 -8.28
CA LEU A 198 4.28 -2.65 -7.35
C LEU A 198 5.14 -3.79 -7.92
N ASP A 199 5.11 -4.01 -9.23
CA ASP A 199 5.90 -5.04 -9.90
C ASP A 199 7.41 -4.75 -9.91
N ASP A 200 7.84 -3.49 -9.93
CA ASP A 200 9.25 -3.12 -9.74
C ASP A 200 9.67 -3.19 -8.26
N ALA A 201 8.76 -2.83 -7.34
CA ALA A 201 9.02 -2.80 -5.91
C ALA A 201 9.13 -4.20 -5.30
N MET A 202 8.33 -5.16 -5.76
CA MET A 202 8.28 -6.53 -5.24
C MET A 202 9.60 -7.32 -5.33
N PRO A 203 10.36 -7.37 -6.46
CA PRO A 203 11.62 -8.09 -6.52
C PRO A 203 12.70 -7.45 -5.62
N LEU A 204 12.75 -6.12 -5.55
CA LEU A 204 13.67 -5.39 -4.67
C LEU A 204 13.40 -5.71 -3.18
N LEU A 205 12.12 -5.75 -2.78
CA LEU A 205 11.72 -6.20 -1.44
C LEU A 205 12.00 -7.68 -1.22
N THR A 206 11.80 -8.53 -2.22
CA THR A 206 12.02 -9.98 -2.12
C THR A 206 13.49 -10.29 -1.83
N LYS A 207 14.43 -9.63 -2.50
CA LYS A 207 15.87 -9.72 -2.22
C LYS A 207 16.19 -9.41 -0.74
N LEU A 208 15.63 -8.33 -0.21
CA LEU A 208 15.77 -7.97 1.21
C LEU A 208 15.09 -8.96 2.18
N THR A 209 14.23 -9.87 1.70
CA THR A 209 13.63 -10.93 2.54
C THR A 209 14.38 -12.25 2.52
N THR A 210 15.21 -12.51 1.51
CA THR A 210 16.07 -13.71 1.43
C THR A 210 17.32 -13.57 2.31
N ASP A 211 17.88 -12.37 2.38
CA ASP A 211 19.11 -12.10 3.15
C ASP A 211 18.86 -12.16 4.67
N THR A 212 19.22 -13.29 5.27
CA THR A 212 18.86 -13.64 6.66
C THR A 212 19.49 -12.74 7.72
N SER A 213 20.63 -12.13 7.43
CA SER A 213 21.32 -11.15 8.28
C SER A 213 20.81 -9.70 8.12
N SER A 214 19.92 -9.42 7.16
CA SER A 214 19.50 -8.05 6.89
C SER A 214 18.67 -7.45 8.04
N ASN A 215 19.12 -6.29 8.53
CA ASN A 215 18.35 -5.46 9.46
C ASN A 215 16.99 -5.01 8.88
N TYR A 216 16.86 -5.01 7.55
CA TYR A 216 15.63 -4.64 6.84
C TYR A 216 14.69 -5.83 6.61
N ARG A 217 15.09 -7.09 6.86
CA ARG A 217 14.33 -8.30 6.52
C ARG A 217 12.87 -8.31 6.97
N GLU A 218 12.59 -7.98 8.24
CA GLU A 218 11.21 -7.88 8.75
C GLU A 218 10.41 -6.76 8.08
N LEU A 219 11.05 -5.61 7.86
CA LEU A 219 10.42 -4.42 7.29
C LEU A 219 10.12 -4.65 5.81
N ALA A 220 11.05 -5.23 5.05
CA ALA A 220 10.88 -5.63 3.68
C ALA A 220 9.77 -6.68 3.52
N ARG A 221 9.72 -7.69 4.42
CA ARG A 221 8.65 -8.72 4.42
C ARG A 221 7.28 -8.11 4.72
N TYR A 222 7.20 -7.12 5.61
CA TYR A 222 5.98 -6.35 5.84
C TYR A 222 5.57 -5.53 4.61
N GLN A 223 6.49 -4.79 3.97
CA GLN A 223 6.14 -4.02 2.78
C GLN A 223 5.79 -4.92 1.60
N LEU A 224 6.40 -6.10 1.46
CA LEU A 224 6.03 -7.09 0.46
C LEU A 224 4.61 -7.63 0.69
N ALA A 225 4.22 -7.85 1.95
CA ALA A 225 2.85 -8.18 2.33
C ALA A 225 1.86 -7.04 2.01
N MET A 226 2.26 -5.78 2.17
CA MET A 226 1.50 -4.62 1.70
C MET A 226 1.38 -4.60 0.17
N CYS A 227 2.45 -4.84 -0.60
CA CYS A 227 2.38 -4.96 -2.06
C CYS A 227 1.34 -6.01 -2.51
N PHE A 228 1.34 -7.19 -1.88
CA PHE A 228 0.31 -8.21 -2.14
C PHE A 228 -1.11 -7.74 -1.77
N LYS A 229 -1.29 -6.90 -0.73
CA LYS A 229 -2.57 -6.29 -0.38
C LYS A 229 -3.06 -5.35 -1.49
N TYR A 230 -2.20 -4.47 -2.00
CA TYR A 230 -2.56 -3.53 -3.07
C TYR A 230 -2.77 -4.22 -4.43
N LYS A 231 -1.98 -5.26 -4.77
CA LYS A 231 -2.23 -6.14 -5.93
C LYS A 231 -3.47 -7.06 -5.78
N LYS A 232 -4.36 -6.78 -4.81
CA LYS A 232 -5.59 -7.53 -4.48
C LYS A 232 -5.35 -9.02 -4.11
N GLN A 233 -4.12 -9.49 -3.97
CA GLN A 233 -3.75 -10.89 -3.68
C GLN A 233 -3.93 -11.21 -2.18
N LYS A 234 -5.15 -11.02 -1.66
CA LYS A 234 -5.50 -11.07 -0.23
C LYS A 234 -5.01 -12.34 0.48
N VAL A 235 -5.06 -13.50 -0.18
CA VAL A 235 -4.60 -14.77 0.40
C VAL A 235 -3.10 -14.74 0.70
N LYS A 236 -2.27 -14.29 -0.25
CA LYS A 236 -0.82 -14.16 -0.06
C LYS A 236 -0.50 -13.10 0.99
N ALA A 237 -1.15 -11.94 0.93
CA ALA A 237 -0.99 -10.88 1.92
C ALA A 237 -1.32 -11.38 3.35
N ARG A 238 -2.46 -12.06 3.53
CA ARG A 238 -2.90 -12.65 4.80
C ARG A 238 -1.90 -13.70 5.32
N ASN A 239 -1.34 -14.53 4.45
CA ASN A 239 -0.34 -15.52 4.84
C ASN A 239 0.98 -14.85 5.28
N MET A 240 1.46 -13.85 4.52
CA MET A 240 2.68 -13.08 4.86
C MET A 240 2.52 -12.32 6.19
N PHE A 241 1.38 -11.69 6.44
CA PHE A 241 1.14 -11.02 7.73
C PHE A 241 0.99 -12.01 8.90
N LYS A 242 0.38 -13.19 8.69
CA LYS A 242 0.36 -14.26 9.71
C LYS A 242 1.77 -14.71 10.08
N GLU A 243 2.64 -14.87 9.09
CA GLU A 243 4.05 -15.23 9.32
C GLU A 243 4.79 -14.13 10.11
N LEU A 244 4.59 -12.86 9.76
CA LEU A 244 5.16 -11.71 10.50
C LEU A 244 4.67 -11.62 11.96
N VAL A 245 3.44 -12.06 12.25
CA VAL A 245 2.94 -12.19 13.63
C VAL A 245 3.60 -13.38 14.34
N ARG A 246 3.82 -14.51 13.64
CA ARG A 246 4.52 -15.70 14.16
C ARG A 246 6.00 -15.46 14.47
N MET A 247 6.67 -14.57 13.73
CA MET A 247 8.08 -14.23 13.93
C MET A 247 8.37 -13.45 15.22
N ASP A 248 7.35 -12.96 15.94
CA ASP A 248 7.44 -12.08 17.12
C ASP A 248 8.35 -10.83 16.98
N GLY A 249 8.61 -10.43 15.73
CA GLY A 249 9.49 -9.31 15.41
C GLY A 249 8.87 -7.94 15.67
N ARG A 250 9.67 -6.90 15.42
CA ARG A 250 9.31 -5.47 15.62
C ARG A 250 8.05 -5.07 14.84
N MET A 251 7.76 -5.80 13.75
CA MET A 251 6.58 -5.56 12.90
C MET A 251 5.30 -6.29 13.34
N LYS A 252 5.31 -7.19 14.35
CA LYS A 252 4.14 -7.99 14.78
C LYS A 252 2.88 -7.16 15.04
N LYS A 253 2.98 -6.08 15.84
CA LYS A 253 1.83 -5.20 16.15
C LYS A 253 1.23 -4.55 14.88
N ARG A 254 2.08 -4.17 13.91
CA ARG A 254 1.64 -3.61 12.62
C ARG A 254 1.03 -4.68 11.71
N ALA A 255 1.61 -5.88 11.66
CA ALA A 255 1.08 -7.00 10.89
C ALA A 255 -0.29 -7.48 11.42
N GLN A 256 -0.49 -7.50 12.74
CA GLN A 256 -1.80 -7.80 13.34
C GLN A 256 -2.84 -6.73 12.99
N LEU A 257 -2.49 -5.44 13.08
CA LEU A 257 -3.37 -4.36 12.65
C LEU A 257 -3.69 -4.45 11.15
N ALA A 258 -2.72 -4.82 10.32
CA ALA A 258 -2.92 -5.04 8.88
C ALA A 258 -3.88 -6.21 8.61
N LEU A 259 -3.76 -7.34 9.33
CA LEU A 259 -4.64 -8.51 9.24
C LEU A 259 -6.09 -8.19 9.60
N ASN A 260 -6.31 -7.41 10.66
CA ASN A 260 -7.65 -7.03 11.12
C ASN A 260 -8.39 -6.13 10.10
N ASN A 261 -7.68 -5.58 9.10
CA ASN A 261 -8.18 -4.64 8.10
C ASN A 261 -7.99 -5.17 6.65
N LEU A 262 -8.27 -6.46 6.38
CA LEU A 262 -7.87 -7.15 5.12
C LEU A 262 -8.88 -8.16 4.53
#